data_AF-A0A3C1WP45-F1
#
_entry.id   AF-A0A3C1WP45-F1
#
_cell.length_a   1.000
_cell.length_b   1.000
_cell.length_c   1.000
_cell.angle_alpha   90.00
_cell.angle_beta   90.00
_cell.angle_gamma   90.00
#
_symmetry.space_group_name_H-M   'P 1'
#
loop_
_entity.id
_entity.type
_entity.pdbx_description
1 polymer ?
#
loop_
_entity_poly.entity_id
_entity_poly.type
_entity_poly.pdbx_seq_one_letter_code
_entity_poly.pdbx_strand_id
1 'polypeptide(L)'
;MKHLPIPFEEKGIIEIFKNEKSILRINVELASSSIEHYQALSFRQELSNGGLAFVFENPNLPSLVNTKVPFAVDTIQLDEAGEITHIGSLSPSNSDGVFTTSFQTKFLLMLPFGFCLKQKLISKNESESKKQKPFRIEVSNYWIHVYRQTKFTVIAPEISIQISVGNSKLNSLLKKNRCKSWAYITAFNPVSSLASEIENETKHKELISMVSKYPYFIGEGVGEDSTWTPEKSLLILGISESKAIEIGEAFKQNAIVIGRINSLPELKLLTSFYDSGNSDLGISNF
;
A
#
# COMPACT_ATOMS: atom_id res chain seq x y z
N MET A 1 22.59 2.08 22.58
CA MET A 1 21.35 1.51 22.03
C MET A 1 21.57 1.22 20.56
N LYS A 2 21.18 0.04 20.07
CA LYS A 2 21.09 -0.20 18.63
C LYS A 2 19.91 0.62 18.12
N HIS A 3 20.14 1.49 17.14
CA HIS A 3 19.07 2.17 16.41
C HIS A 3 18.51 1.20 15.36
N LEU A 4 17.27 1.41 14.93
CA LEU A 4 16.67 0.71 13.81
C LEU A 4 17.47 0.94 12.53
N PRO A 5 17.41 0.02 11.56
CA PRO A 5 17.97 0.23 10.22
C PRO A 5 17.51 1.56 9.60
N ILE A 6 18.40 2.15 8.82
CA ILE A 6 18.13 3.33 8.00
C ILE A 6 18.52 2.94 6.56
N PRO A 7 17.59 2.98 5.59
CA PRO A 7 16.18 3.35 5.74
C PRO A 7 15.36 2.34 6.55
N PHE A 8 14.17 2.76 7.00
CA PHE A 8 13.15 1.84 7.53
C PHE A 8 12.73 0.84 6.45
N GLU A 9 12.31 -0.34 6.88
CA GLU A 9 12.02 -1.46 5.97
C GLU A 9 10.75 -1.22 5.15
N GLU A 10 9.72 -0.65 5.77
CA GLU A 10 8.46 -0.37 5.09
C GLU A 10 8.59 0.81 4.11
N LYS A 11 8.06 0.59 2.92
CA LYS A 11 8.00 1.59 1.85
C LYS A 11 6.57 2.03 1.62
N GLY A 12 6.40 3.30 1.33
CA GLY A 12 5.13 3.90 0.98
C GLY A 12 5.18 4.69 -0.31
N ILE A 13 3.99 5.06 -0.76
CA ILE A 13 3.77 6.01 -1.82
C ILE A 13 2.89 7.12 -1.27
N ILE A 14 3.31 8.37 -1.48
CA ILE A 14 2.45 9.53 -1.37
C ILE A 14 2.04 9.99 -2.77
N GLU A 15 0.74 10.23 -2.94
CA GLU A 15 0.18 10.77 -4.18
C GLU A 15 -0.60 12.03 -3.89
N ILE A 16 -0.21 13.14 -4.53
CA ILE A 16 -0.78 14.47 -4.29
C ILE A 16 -1.79 14.77 -5.39
N PHE A 17 -2.98 15.16 -4.98
CA PHE A 17 -4.09 15.52 -5.85
C PHE A 17 -4.43 17.00 -5.75
N LYS A 18 -4.69 17.60 -6.90
CA LYS A 18 -5.27 18.94 -7.03
C LYS A 18 -6.43 18.90 -8.02
N ASN A 19 -7.61 19.33 -7.60
CA ASN A 19 -8.83 19.25 -8.41
C ASN A 19 -9.12 17.83 -8.93
N GLU A 20 -9.01 16.81 -8.07
CA GLU A 20 -9.18 15.38 -8.39
C GLU A 20 -8.18 14.81 -9.40
N LYS A 21 -7.13 15.56 -9.78
CA LYS A 21 -6.06 15.07 -10.65
C LYS A 21 -4.82 14.83 -9.82
N SER A 22 -4.24 13.63 -9.95
CA SER A 22 -2.89 13.34 -9.45
C SER A 22 -1.90 14.26 -10.16
N ILE A 23 -1.11 15.00 -9.39
CA ILE A 23 -0.11 15.94 -9.91
C ILE A 23 1.31 15.50 -9.59
N LEU A 24 1.50 14.63 -8.61
CA LEU A 24 2.81 14.16 -8.18
C LEU A 24 2.68 12.87 -7.38
N ARG A 25 3.58 11.91 -7.65
CA ARG A 25 3.74 10.66 -6.91
C ARG A 25 5.18 10.55 -6.43
N ILE A 26 5.38 10.17 -5.17
CA ILE A 26 6.70 10.09 -4.54
C ILE A 26 6.75 8.82 -3.70
N ASN A 27 7.86 8.08 -3.82
CA ASN A 27 8.16 7.02 -2.86
C ASN A 27 8.55 7.65 -1.51
N VAL A 28 8.27 6.95 -0.43
CA VAL A 28 8.66 7.39 0.92
C VAL A 28 9.01 6.15 1.74
N GLU A 29 9.75 6.35 2.81
CA GLU A 29 9.76 5.38 3.90
C GLU A 29 8.45 5.51 4.69
N LEU A 30 7.93 4.39 5.20
CA LEU A 30 6.81 4.39 6.14
C LEU A 30 7.32 4.10 7.55
N ALA A 31 6.89 4.93 8.50
CA ALA A 31 7.03 4.67 9.92
C ALA A 31 5.63 4.32 10.47
N SER A 32 5.40 3.04 10.72
CA SER A 32 4.10 2.50 11.15
C SER A 32 4.09 2.18 12.65
N SER A 33 5.26 2.07 13.28
CA SER A 33 5.41 1.73 14.70
C SER A 33 5.87 2.90 15.58
N SER A 34 5.53 2.85 16.87
CA SER A 34 5.94 3.86 17.86
C SER A 34 7.47 4.00 17.98
N ILE A 35 8.24 2.93 17.76
CA ILE A 35 9.71 2.98 17.83
C ILE A 35 10.30 3.68 16.60
N GLU A 36 9.73 3.49 15.41
CA GLU A 36 10.09 4.24 14.21
C GLU A 36 9.67 5.70 14.34
N HIS A 37 8.51 5.98 14.95
CA HIS A 37 8.06 7.34 15.25
C HIS A 37 9.03 8.07 16.19
N TYR A 38 9.59 7.35 17.17
CA TYR A 38 10.57 7.88 18.10
C TYR A 38 11.98 8.02 17.48
N GLN A 39 12.38 7.12 16.57
CA GLN A 39 13.65 7.27 15.85
C GLN A 39 13.57 8.40 14.82
N ALA A 40 12.48 8.47 14.05
CA ALA A 40 12.21 9.48 13.02
C ALA A 40 13.45 9.72 12.13
N LEU A 41 13.95 10.96 12.13
CA LEU A 41 15.13 11.37 11.37
C LEU A 41 16.44 11.28 12.16
N SER A 42 16.41 10.80 13.40
CA SER A 42 17.63 10.61 14.20
C SER A 42 18.60 9.69 13.48
N PHE A 43 19.90 10.02 13.57
CA PHE A 43 21.01 9.27 12.97
C PHE A 43 21.05 9.27 11.43
N ARG A 44 20.20 10.03 10.75
CA ARG A 44 20.21 10.18 9.29
C ARG A 44 21.10 11.36 8.85
N GLN A 45 21.64 11.29 7.64
CA GLN A 45 22.31 12.44 6.99
C GLN A 45 21.42 13.11 5.94
N GLU A 46 20.46 12.36 5.37
CA GLU A 46 19.49 12.84 4.39
C GLU A 46 18.18 12.03 4.46
N LEU A 47 17.15 12.46 3.72
CA LEU A 47 15.94 11.68 3.49
C LEU A 47 16.18 10.70 2.35
N SER A 48 15.98 9.41 2.62
CA SER A 48 15.97 8.42 1.55
C SER A 48 14.61 8.38 0.86
N ASN A 49 14.56 7.82 -0.35
CA ASN A 49 13.36 7.58 -1.16
C ASN A 49 12.49 8.81 -1.50
N GLY A 50 12.82 10.02 -1.05
CA GLY A 50 12.04 11.23 -1.31
C GLY A 50 11.26 11.77 -0.11
N GLY A 51 11.23 11.04 1.02
CA GLY A 51 10.57 11.47 2.25
C GLY A 51 10.30 10.35 3.25
N LEU A 52 9.79 10.73 4.42
CA LEU A 52 9.35 9.83 5.49
C LEU A 52 7.88 10.14 5.83
N ALA A 53 7.02 9.13 5.80
CA ALA A 53 5.61 9.25 6.14
C ALA A 53 5.29 8.42 7.39
N PHE A 54 4.70 9.06 8.38
CA PHE A 54 4.27 8.44 9.63
C PHE A 54 2.79 8.09 9.49
N VAL A 55 2.42 6.88 9.89
CA VAL A 55 1.03 6.43 9.96
C VAL A 55 0.67 6.24 11.43
N PHE A 56 -0.33 6.97 11.90
CA PHE A 56 -0.80 6.86 13.28
C PHE A 56 -2.00 5.93 13.37
N GLU A 57 -1.99 4.98 14.31
CA GLU A 57 -3.06 4.01 14.48
C GLU A 57 -4.39 4.71 14.81
N ASN A 58 -4.39 5.56 15.84
CA ASN A 58 -5.57 6.29 16.29
C ASN A 58 -5.41 7.80 16.06
N PRO A 59 -6.02 8.37 15.01
CA PRO A 59 -5.92 9.81 14.73
C PRO A 59 -6.59 10.67 15.82
N ASN A 60 -7.42 10.10 16.68
CA ASN A 60 -8.06 10.81 17.79
C ASN A 60 -7.17 10.93 19.03
N LEU A 61 -5.99 10.30 19.03
CA LEU A 61 -5.00 10.42 20.10
C LEU A 61 -3.73 11.10 19.57
N PRO A 62 -3.15 12.06 20.32
CA PRO A 62 -1.86 12.63 19.96
C PRO A 62 -0.79 11.54 19.93
N SER A 63 0.02 11.54 18.88
CA SER A 63 1.18 10.65 18.75
C SER A 63 2.47 11.41 19.03
N LEU A 64 3.44 10.72 19.62
CA LEU A 64 4.75 11.28 19.96
C LEU A 64 5.72 11.04 18.80
N VAL A 65 6.29 12.14 18.30
CA VAL A 65 7.30 12.08 17.26
C VAL A 65 8.52 12.86 17.71
N ASN A 66 9.68 12.24 17.57
CA ASN A 66 10.94 12.90 17.86
C ASN A 66 11.20 13.99 16.82
N THR A 67 11.39 15.21 17.28
CA THR A 67 11.67 16.35 16.40
C THR A 67 13.15 16.58 16.19
N LYS A 68 14.06 15.89 16.88
CA LYS A 68 15.49 16.15 16.73
C LYS A 68 15.96 15.77 15.34
N VAL A 69 15.92 16.72 14.41
CA VAL A 69 16.25 16.51 13.00
C VAL A 69 17.70 16.92 12.73
N PRO A 70 18.48 16.11 11.99
CA PRO A 70 19.85 16.46 11.63
C PRO A 70 19.95 17.44 10.45
N PHE A 71 18.85 17.68 9.73
CA PHE A 71 18.75 18.60 8.61
C PHE A 71 17.32 19.16 8.50
N ALA A 72 17.15 20.23 7.74
CA ALA A 72 15.84 20.86 7.58
C ALA A 72 14.90 20.00 6.73
N VAL A 73 13.62 19.97 7.10
CA VAL A 73 12.53 19.29 6.39
C VAL A 73 11.26 20.11 6.44
N ASP A 74 10.43 19.98 5.41
CA ASP A 74 9.05 20.43 5.47
C ASP A 74 8.22 19.37 6.19
N THR A 75 7.25 19.82 6.99
CA THR A 75 6.30 18.94 7.68
C THR A 75 4.88 19.19 7.20
N ILE A 76 4.12 18.12 6.95
CA ILE A 76 2.72 18.19 6.53
C ILE A 76 1.90 17.27 7.42
N GLN A 77 0.91 17.80 8.12
CA GLN A 77 -0.06 17.00 8.87
C GLN A 77 -1.31 16.79 8.02
N LEU A 78 -1.79 15.54 7.98
CA LEU A 78 -2.97 15.13 7.24
C LEU A 78 -3.99 14.48 8.18
N ASP A 79 -5.27 14.72 7.91
CA ASP A 79 -6.36 13.98 8.54
C ASP A 79 -6.59 12.61 7.87
N GLU A 80 -7.60 11.88 8.35
CA GLU A 80 -7.97 10.55 7.83
C GLU A 80 -8.45 10.58 6.36
N ALA A 81 -8.99 11.72 5.90
CA ALA A 81 -9.38 11.92 4.51
C ALA A 81 -8.20 12.30 3.60
N GLY A 82 -7.02 12.55 4.18
CA GLY A 82 -5.82 13.01 3.47
C GLY A 82 -5.83 14.51 3.17
N GLU A 83 -6.66 15.31 3.85
CA GLU A 83 -6.64 16.76 3.71
C GLU A 83 -5.49 17.38 4.50
N ILE A 84 -4.87 18.42 3.95
CA ILE A 84 -3.76 19.11 4.61
C ILE A 84 -4.29 20.01 5.73
N THR A 85 -4.10 19.59 6.99
CA THR A 85 -4.53 20.35 8.17
C THR A 85 -3.48 21.39 8.58
N HIS A 86 -2.19 21.05 8.44
CA HIS A 86 -1.08 21.93 8.81
C HIS A 86 0.14 21.72 7.92
N ILE A 87 0.85 22.82 7.61
CA ILE A 87 2.16 22.81 6.96
C ILE A 87 3.13 23.57 7.85
N GLY A 88 4.29 23.00 8.08
CA GLY A 88 5.37 23.60 8.85
C GLY A 88 6.74 23.17 8.32
N SER A 89 7.76 23.40 9.14
CA SER A 89 9.12 22.95 8.86
C SER A 89 9.87 22.69 10.15
N LEU A 90 10.73 21.67 10.15
CA LEU A 90 11.68 21.41 11.23
C LEU A 90 13.09 21.67 10.73
N SER A 91 13.94 22.20 11.60
CA SER A 91 15.35 22.47 11.31
C SER A 91 16.18 22.20 12.56
N PRO A 92 17.49 21.89 12.43
CA PRO A 92 18.33 21.61 13.60
C PRO A 92 18.29 22.69 14.70
N SER A 93 18.04 23.95 14.32
CA SER A 93 17.97 25.10 15.24
C SER A 93 16.69 25.21 16.07
N ASN A 94 15.58 24.59 15.66
CA ASN A 94 14.28 24.73 16.32
C ASN A 94 13.65 23.38 16.68
N SER A 95 14.46 22.33 16.71
CA SER A 95 14.01 20.95 16.82
C SER A 95 14.67 20.27 18.02
N ASP A 96 14.19 20.60 19.21
CA ASP A 96 14.67 19.98 20.45
C ASP A 96 13.49 19.32 21.17
N GLY A 97 13.61 18.00 21.37
CA GLY A 97 12.61 17.19 22.06
C GLY A 97 11.62 16.44 21.17
N VAL A 98 10.46 16.16 21.76
CA VAL A 98 9.39 15.34 21.18
C VAL A 98 8.16 16.23 21.05
N PHE A 99 7.51 16.21 19.89
CA PHE A 99 6.24 16.91 19.71
C PHE A 99 5.09 15.91 19.69
N THR A 100 3.94 16.37 20.20
CA THR A 100 2.66 15.70 20.04
C THR A 100 1.95 16.25 18.82
N THR A 101 1.49 15.38 17.92
CA THR A 101 0.64 15.78 16.79
C THR A 101 -0.66 16.45 17.27
N SER A 102 -1.29 17.26 16.42
CA SER A 102 -2.64 17.75 16.71
C SER A 102 -3.64 16.60 16.77
N PHE A 103 -4.78 16.82 17.43
CA PHE A 103 -5.93 15.93 17.28
C PHE A 103 -6.30 15.79 15.80
N GLN A 104 -6.78 14.61 15.41
CA GLN A 104 -7.19 14.22 14.06
C GLN A 104 -6.05 14.03 13.05
N THR A 105 -4.78 14.09 13.46
CA THR A 105 -3.66 13.79 12.56
C THR A 105 -3.56 12.28 12.35
N LYS A 106 -3.91 11.80 11.15
CA LYS A 106 -3.72 10.40 10.73
C LYS A 106 -2.34 10.16 10.14
N PHE A 107 -1.81 11.16 9.43
CA PHE A 107 -0.48 11.07 8.82
C PHE A 107 0.34 12.32 9.09
N LEU A 108 1.65 12.13 9.26
CA LEU A 108 2.64 13.19 9.24
C LEU A 108 3.64 12.88 8.13
N LEU A 109 3.88 13.85 7.24
CA LEU A 109 4.91 13.73 6.21
C LEU A 109 6.10 14.62 6.57
N MET A 110 7.31 14.07 6.46
CA MET A 110 8.57 14.81 6.50
C MET A 110 9.22 14.71 5.12
N LEU A 111 9.24 15.83 4.41
CA LEU A 111 9.70 15.93 3.01
C LEU A 111 10.92 16.86 2.92
N PRO A 112 11.71 16.79 1.83
CA PRO A 112 12.85 17.68 1.64
C PRO A 112 12.45 19.15 1.83
N PHE A 113 13.26 19.92 2.55
CA PHE A 113 12.95 21.31 2.83
C PHE A 113 12.72 22.14 1.55
N GLY A 114 11.68 22.96 1.55
CA GLY A 114 11.25 23.75 0.39
C GLY A 114 10.37 23.00 -0.61
N PHE A 115 10.07 21.72 -0.37
CA PHE A 115 9.15 20.92 -1.17
C PHE A 115 7.75 21.57 -1.25
N CYS A 116 7.17 21.96 -0.12
CA CYS A 116 5.83 22.55 -0.05
C CYS A 116 5.75 23.86 -0.82
N LEU A 117 6.78 24.70 -0.71
CA LEU A 117 6.90 25.95 -1.47
C LEU A 117 6.94 25.68 -2.97
N LYS A 118 7.79 24.74 -3.40
CA LYS A 118 7.93 24.35 -4.81
C LYS A 118 6.61 23.86 -5.40
N GLN A 119 5.87 23.04 -4.65
CA GLN A 119 4.58 22.49 -5.09
C GLN A 119 3.39 23.42 -4.82
N LYS A 120 3.61 24.56 -4.14
CA LYS A 120 2.58 25.52 -3.73
C LYS A 120 1.46 24.85 -2.91
N LEU A 121 1.84 23.91 -2.05
CA LEU A 121 0.92 23.28 -1.12
C LEU A 121 0.47 24.31 -0.09
N ILE A 122 -0.81 24.26 0.24
CA ILE A 122 -1.40 25.10 1.29
C ILE A 122 -2.39 24.27 2.09
N SER A 123 -2.63 24.68 3.33
CA SER A 123 -3.60 24.01 4.20
C SER A 123 -5.04 24.14 3.67
N LYS A 124 -5.95 23.33 4.21
CA LYS A 124 -7.39 23.42 3.96
C LYS A 124 -7.94 24.80 4.29
N ASN A 125 -7.61 25.33 5.47
CA ASN A 125 -8.07 26.66 5.93
C ASN A 125 -7.59 27.78 4.99
N GLU A 126 -6.36 27.69 4.49
CA GLU A 126 -5.86 28.64 3.48
C GLU A 126 -6.55 28.47 2.12
N SER A 127 -6.87 27.24 1.73
CA SER A 127 -7.61 26.95 0.49
C SER A 127 -8.99 27.58 0.53
N GLU A 128 -9.70 27.44 1.65
CA GLU A 128 -11.00 28.08 1.89
C GLU A 128 -10.89 29.61 1.83
N SER A 129 -9.90 30.19 2.51
CA SER A 129 -9.65 31.64 2.48
C SER A 129 -9.36 32.17 1.07
N LYS A 130 -8.65 31.38 0.25
CA LYS A 130 -8.32 31.69 -1.15
C LYS A 130 -9.42 31.25 -2.14
N LYS A 131 -10.54 30.69 -1.66
CA LYS A 131 -11.65 30.16 -2.47
C LYS A 131 -11.20 29.15 -3.55
N GLN A 132 -10.23 28.30 -3.21
CA GLN A 132 -9.78 27.20 -4.06
C GLN A 132 -10.15 25.85 -3.43
N LYS A 133 -10.26 24.81 -4.26
CA LYS A 133 -10.40 23.44 -3.74
C LYS A 133 -9.14 23.04 -2.96
N PRO A 134 -9.29 22.32 -1.83
CA PRO A 134 -8.14 21.86 -1.06
C PRO A 134 -7.32 20.84 -1.85
N PHE A 135 -6.04 20.74 -1.48
CA PHE A 135 -5.22 19.60 -1.88
C PHE A 135 -5.62 18.37 -1.07
N ARG A 136 -5.48 17.20 -1.68
CA ARG A 136 -5.64 15.91 -1.01
C ARG A 136 -4.37 15.09 -1.24
N ILE A 137 -3.89 14.42 -0.21
CA ILE A 137 -2.73 13.54 -0.30
C ILE A 137 -3.14 12.15 0.15
N GLU A 138 -2.95 11.17 -0.73
CA GLU A 138 -3.09 9.76 -0.38
C GLU A 138 -1.75 9.22 0.10
N VAL A 139 -1.76 8.51 1.22
CA VAL A 139 -0.61 7.76 1.74
C VAL A 139 -0.96 6.29 1.73
N SER A 140 -0.09 5.46 1.17
CA SER A 140 -0.33 4.02 1.05
C SER A 140 0.96 3.22 1.21
N ASN A 141 0.86 1.99 1.72
CA ASN A 141 1.94 1.03 1.62
C ASN A 141 2.22 0.74 0.14
N TYR A 142 3.51 0.68 -0.22
CA TYR A 142 3.97 0.56 -1.60
C TYR A 142 3.32 -0.63 -2.33
N TRP A 143 3.28 -1.80 -1.69
CA TRP A 143 2.72 -3.00 -2.32
C TRP A 143 1.20 -2.91 -2.49
N ILE A 144 0.49 -2.36 -1.50
CA ILE A 144 -0.95 -2.12 -1.60
C ILE A 144 -1.26 -1.19 -2.78
N HIS A 145 -0.47 -0.13 -2.95
CA HIS A 145 -0.61 0.78 -4.09
C HIS A 145 -0.41 0.05 -5.41
N VAL A 146 0.70 -0.68 -5.55
CA VAL A 146 1.00 -1.48 -6.74
C VAL A 146 -0.15 -2.42 -7.07
N TYR A 147 -0.61 -3.22 -6.11
CA TYR A 147 -1.69 -4.18 -6.34
C TYR A 147 -2.99 -3.50 -6.78
N ARG A 148 -3.35 -2.35 -6.19
CA ARG A 148 -4.56 -1.59 -6.56
C ARG A 148 -4.52 -1.04 -8.00
N GLN A 149 -3.33 -0.75 -8.51
CA GLN A 149 -3.14 -0.30 -9.90
C GLN A 149 -3.01 -1.47 -10.89
N THR A 150 -2.70 -2.67 -10.42
CA THR A 150 -2.59 -3.86 -11.27
C THR A 150 -3.93 -4.24 -11.89
N LYS A 151 -3.91 -4.50 -13.20
CA LYS A 151 -5.02 -5.13 -13.91
C LYS A 151 -4.79 -6.64 -13.92
N PHE A 152 -5.70 -7.37 -13.29
CA PHE A 152 -5.67 -8.83 -13.23
C PHE A 152 -6.51 -9.38 -14.37
N THR A 153 -5.86 -9.81 -15.45
CA THR A 153 -6.51 -10.16 -16.71
C THR A 153 -6.71 -11.67 -16.83
N VAL A 154 -7.88 -12.12 -17.24
CA VAL A 154 -8.15 -13.49 -17.67
C VAL A 154 -8.09 -13.51 -19.18
N ILE A 155 -7.38 -14.48 -19.77
CA ILE A 155 -7.13 -14.53 -21.22
C ILE A 155 -8.37 -15.01 -21.99
N ALA A 156 -8.97 -16.12 -21.52
CA ALA A 156 -10.10 -16.75 -22.19
C ALA A 156 -11.10 -17.26 -21.13
N PRO A 157 -12.26 -16.59 -20.92
CA PRO A 157 -12.71 -15.38 -21.61
C PRO A 157 -11.92 -14.14 -21.18
N GLU A 158 -11.86 -13.14 -22.06
CA GLU A 158 -11.20 -11.88 -21.76
C GLU A 158 -11.95 -11.07 -20.69
N ILE A 159 -11.35 -10.99 -19.49
CA ILE A 159 -11.88 -10.27 -18.33
C ILE A 159 -10.75 -9.52 -17.66
N SER A 160 -10.85 -8.20 -17.50
CA SER A 160 -9.92 -7.42 -16.69
C SER A 160 -10.54 -7.12 -15.33
N ILE A 161 -9.94 -7.62 -14.25
CA ILE A 161 -10.35 -7.40 -12.87
C ILE A 161 -9.49 -6.29 -12.29
N GLN A 162 -10.13 -5.35 -11.59
CA GLN A 162 -9.47 -4.29 -10.84
C GLN A 162 -10.08 -4.22 -9.44
N ILE A 163 -9.24 -4.02 -8.44
CA ILE A 163 -9.67 -3.96 -7.04
C ILE A 163 -10.67 -2.82 -6.84
N SER A 164 -11.70 -3.05 -6.03
CA SER A 164 -12.77 -2.09 -5.72
C SER A 164 -13.63 -1.64 -6.92
N VAL A 165 -13.45 -2.24 -8.11
CA VAL A 165 -14.26 -1.93 -9.31
C VAL A 165 -15.15 -3.13 -9.66
N GLY A 166 -16.45 -2.90 -9.73
CA GLY A 166 -17.41 -3.96 -10.08
C GLY A 166 -17.20 -4.50 -11.50
N ASN A 167 -17.34 -5.82 -11.68
CA ASN A 167 -17.08 -6.49 -12.96
C ASN A 167 -18.26 -7.37 -13.42
N SER A 168 -19.04 -6.86 -14.37
CA SER A 168 -20.24 -7.54 -14.90
C SER A 168 -19.91 -8.80 -15.71
N LYS A 169 -18.77 -8.84 -16.41
CA LYS A 169 -18.30 -10.03 -17.16
C LYS A 169 -17.95 -11.16 -16.19
N LEU A 170 -17.20 -10.86 -15.12
CA LEU A 170 -16.87 -11.82 -14.06
C LEU A 170 -18.13 -12.34 -13.36
N ASN A 171 -19.08 -11.44 -13.05
CA ASN A 171 -20.37 -11.84 -12.48
C ASN A 171 -21.14 -12.79 -13.41
N SER A 172 -21.10 -12.57 -14.72
CA SER A 172 -21.74 -13.45 -15.71
C SER A 172 -21.05 -14.82 -15.79
N LEU A 173 -19.71 -14.83 -15.72
CA LEU A 173 -18.91 -16.07 -15.67
C LEU A 173 -19.23 -16.90 -14.43
N LEU A 174 -19.33 -16.26 -13.26
CA LEU A 174 -19.72 -16.89 -12.00
C LEU A 174 -21.13 -17.50 -12.09
N LYS A 175 -22.11 -16.77 -12.63
CA LYS A 175 -23.48 -17.27 -12.84
C LYS A 175 -23.50 -18.50 -13.75
N LYS A 176 -22.80 -18.45 -14.88
CA LYS A 176 -22.71 -19.56 -15.85
C LYS A 176 -22.16 -20.83 -15.21
N ASN A 177 -21.14 -20.69 -14.35
CA ASN A 177 -20.51 -21.81 -13.63
C ASN A 177 -21.21 -22.16 -12.31
N ARG A 178 -22.30 -21.47 -11.94
CA ARG A 178 -23.02 -21.65 -10.67
C ARG A 178 -22.14 -21.49 -9.42
N CYS A 179 -21.12 -20.63 -9.50
CA CYS A 179 -20.23 -20.31 -8.40
C CYS A 179 -20.60 -18.95 -7.78
N LYS A 180 -20.36 -18.79 -6.47
CA LYS A 180 -20.64 -17.54 -5.74
C LYS A 180 -19.39 -16.82 -5.25
N SER A 181 -18.26 -17.51 -5.17
CA SER A 181 -16.97 -16.97 -4.73
C SER A 181 -15.91 -17.26 -5.78
N TRP A 182 -14.79 -16.54 -5.70
CA TRP A 182 -13.63 -16.74 -6.54
C TRP A 182 -12.39 -16.16 -5.88
N ALA A 183 -11.22 -16.59 -6.36
CA ALA A 183 -9.94 -15.98 -6.04
C ALA A 183 -9.07 -15.88 -7.28
N TYR A 184 -8.20 -14.88 -7.33
CA TYR A 184 -7.18 -14.68 -8.33
C TYR A 184 -5.82 -14.83 -7.66
N ILE A 185 -5.08 -15.86 -8.04
CA ILE A 185 -3.85 -16.28 -7.34
C ILE A 185 -2.75 -16.52 -8.37
N THR A 186 -1.56 -16.02 -8.09
CA THR A 186 -0.33 -16.39 -8.79
C THR A 186 0.57 -17.23 -7.87
N ALA A 187 1.45 -18.01 -8.48
CA ALA A 187 2.54 -18.70 -7.79
C ALA A 187 3.92 -18.14 -8.20
N PHE A 188 3.92 -17.14 -9.07
CA PHE A 188 5.14 -16.48 -9.55
C PHE A 188 5.70 -15.55 -8.47
N ASN A 189 7.01 -15.30 -8.58
CA ASN A 189 7.77 -14.32 -7.80
C ASN A 189 7.36 -14.27 -6.32
N PRO A 190 7.50 -15.39 -5.58
CA PRO A 190 7.14 -15.44 -4.17
C PRO A 190 7.82 -14.30 -3.40
N VAL A 191 7.11 -13.76 -2.41
CA VAL A 191 7.49 -12.56 -1.65
C VAL A 191 7.88 -11.36 -2.53
N SER A 192 7.29 -11.26 -3.73
CA SER A 192 7.59 -10.25 -4.75
C SER A 192 9.08 -10.17 -5.13
N SER A 193 9.79 -11.30 -5.02
CA SER A 193 11.18 -11.44 -5.42
C SER A 193 11.27 -12.15 -6.77
N LEU A 194 12.04 -11.57 -7.71
CA LEU A 194 12.25 -12.16 -9.03
C LEU A 194 12.84 -13.57 -8.91
N ALA A 195 12.06 -14.56 -9.34
CA ALA A 195 12.51 -15.94 -9.47
C ALA A 195 12.82 -16.27 -10.94
N SER A 196 13.54 -17.36 -11.17
CA SER A 196 13.80 -17.80 -12.55
C SER A 196 12.50 -18.25 -13.23
N GLU A 197 12.45 -18.14 -14.56
CA GLU A 197 11.30 -18.58 -15.35
C GLU A 197 10.96 -20.06 -15.10
N ILE A 198 11.99 -20.92 -14.99
CA ILE A 198 11.81 -22.36 -14.74
C ILE A 198 11.15 -22.62 -13.38
N GLU A 199 11.59 -21.92 -12.33
CA GLU A 199 10.99 -22.04 -10.98
C GLU A 199 9.55 -21.55 -10.98
N ASN A 200 9.29 -20.40 -11.62
CA ASN A 200 7.97 -19.82 -11.74
C ASN A 200 7.00 -20.77 -12.48
N GLU A 201 7.41 -21.32 -13.63
CA GLU A 201 6.62 -22.30 -14.38
C GLU A 201 6.36 -23.59 -13.57
N THR A 202 7.34 -24.05 -12.79
CA THR A 202 7.17 -25.24 -11.93
C THR A 202 6.11 -24.98 -10.87
N LYS A 203 6.19 -23.86 -10.15
CA LYS A 203 5.21 -23.47 -9.13
C LYS A 203 3.81 -23.22 -9.72
N HIS A 204 3.72 -22.69 -10.93
CA HIS A 204 2.43 -22.52 -11.60
C HIS A 204 1.77 -23.84 -11.94
N LYS A 205 2.53 -24.86 -12.35
CA LYS A 205 2.00 -26.23 -12.54
C LYS A 205 1.53 -26.85 -11.22
N GLU A 206 2.25 -26.61 -10.13
CA GLU A 206 1.83 -27.02 -8.79
C GLU A 206 0.52 -26.34 -8.36
N LEU A 207 0.38 -25.04 -8.63
CA LEU A 207 -0.85 -24.29 -8.37
C LEU A 207 -2.03 -24.90 -9.14
N ILE A 208 -1.86 -25.19 -10.42
CA ILE A 208 -2.87 -25.87 -11.25
C ILE A 208 -3.27 -27.21 -10.63
N SER A 209 -2.29 -28.01 -10.18
CA SER A 209 -2.54 -29.30 -9.53
C SER A 209 -3.38 -29.14 -8.25
N MET A 210 -3.02 -28.18 -7.38
CA MET A 210 -3.73 -27.91 -6.12
C MET A 210 -5.19 -27.48 -6.32
N VAL A 211 -5.49 -26.78 -7.43
CA VAL A 211 -6.83 -26.25 -7.71
C VAL A 211 -7.62 -27.07 -8.72
N SER A 212 -7.11 -28.22 -9.15
CA SER A 212 -7.67 -29.08 -10.20
C SER A 212 -9.14 -29.49 -9.99
N LYS A 213 -9.63 -29.48 -8.74
CA LYS A 213 -11.04 -29.75 -8.40
C LYS A 213 -11.99 -28.56 -8.61
N TYR A 214 -11.46 -27.37 -8.89
CA TYR A 214 -12.21 -26.15 -9.13
C TYR A 214 -12.18 -25.79 -10.62
N PRO A 215 -13.24 -25.16 -11.16
CA PRO A 215 -13.13 -24.46 -12.43
C PRO A 215 -12.11 -23.32 -12.31
N TYR A 216 -11.11 -23.27 -13.19
CA TYR A 216 -10.13 -22.20 -13.22
C TYR A 216 -9.90 -21.67 -14.64
N PHE A 217 -9.40 -20.45 -14.74
CA PHE A 217 -9.07 -19.77 -15.99
C PHE A 217 -7.68 -19.16 -15.89
N ILE A 218 -6.90 -19.27 -16.96
CA ILE A 218 -5.55 -18.71 -17.01
C ILE A 218 -5.66 -17.19 -17.19
N GLY A 219 -4.83 -16.49 -16.44
CA GLY A 219 -4.71 -15.04 -16.48
C GLY A 219 -3.30 -14.56 -16.24
N GLU A 220 -3.12 -13.25 -16.32
CA GLU A 220 -1.87 -12.56 -16.07
C GLU A 220 -2.11 -11.28 -15.26
N GLY A 221 -1.23 -10.99 -14.31
CA GLY A 221 -1.18 -9.70 -13.63
C GLY A 221 -0.35 -8.72 -14.46
N VAL A 222 -0.93 -7.60 -14.85
CA VAL A 222 -0.23 -6.53 -15.59
C VAL A 222 -0.21 -5.27 -14.74
N GLY A 223 1.00 -4.90 -14.29
CA GLY A 223 1.25 -3.65 -13.58
C GLY A 223 1.18 -2.42 -14.50
N GLU A 224 1.26 -1.23 -13.91
CA GLU A 224 1.26 0.03 -14.67
C GLU A 224 2.57 0.23 -15.46
N ASP A 225 3.67 -0.39 -14.99
CA ASP A 225 4.97 -0.34 -15.66
C ASP A 225 5.07 -1.40 -16.77
N SER A 226 5.19 -0.95 -18.02
CA SER A 226 5.32 -1.81 -19.20
C SER A 226 6.60 -2.66 -19.22
N THR A 227 7.57 -2.40 -18.33
CA THR A 227 8.79 -3.21 -18.21
C THR A 227 8.59 -4.47 -17.37
N TRP A 228 7.46 -4.58 -16.65
CA TRP A 228 7.15 -5.78 -15.88
C TRP A 228 6.67 -6.91 -16.78
N THR A 229 7.37 -8.05 -16.70
CA THR A 229 6.91 -9.29 -17.33
C THR A 229 5.62 -9.74 -16.64
N PRO A 230 4.52 -9.92 -17.39
CA PRO A 230 3.25 -10.36 -16.79
C PRO A 230 3.40 -11.69 -16.04
N GLU A 231 2.81 -11.76 -14.85
CA GLU A 231 2.88 -12.95 -14.00
C GLU A 231 1.69 -13.88 -14.26
N LYS A 232 1.97 -15.13 -14.69
CA LYS A 232 0.92 -16.13 -14.88
C LYS A 232 0.16 -16.38 -13.59
N SER A 233 -1.15 -16.37 -13.71
CA SER A 233 -2.09 -16.40 -12.60
C SER A 233 -3.30 -17.27 -12.95
N LEU A 234 -4.08 -17.65 -11.95
CA LEU A 234 -5.34 -18.36 -12.14
C LEU A 234 -6.49 -17.58 -11.49
N LEU A 235 -7.57 -17.37 -12.25
CA LEU A 235 -8.89 -17.10 -11.70
C LEU A 235 -9.54 -18.43 -11.34
N ILE A 236 -9.74 -18.69 -10.06
CA ILE A 236 -10.30 -19.94 -9.53
C ILE A 236 -11.72 -19.68 -9.03
N LEU A 237 -12.71 -20.37 -9.57
CA LEU A 237 -14.12 -20.19 -9.23
C LEU A 237 -14.58 -21.18 -8.15
N GLY A 238 -15.47 -20.74 -7.27
CA GLY A 238 -16.09 -21.56 -6.22
C GLY A 238 -15.17 -21.90 -5.04
N ILE A 239 -13.93 -21.41 -5.04
CA ILE A 239 -13.01 -21.53 -3.91
C ILE A 239 -13.48 -20.67 -2.73
N SER A 240 -13.33 -21.16 -1.50
CA SER A 240 -13.59 -20.36 -0.29
C SER A 240 -12.43 -19.40 -0.04
N GLU A 241 -12.70 -18.28 0.63
CA GLU A 241 -11.65 -17.34 1.05
C GLU A 241 -10.57 -18.04 1.88
N SER A 242 -10.96 -18.85 2.86
CA SER A 242 -10.01 -19.61 3.69
C SER A 242 -9.08 -20.51 2.88
N LYS A 243 -9.58 -21.19 1.84
CA LYS A 243 -8.77 -22.05 0.99
C LYS A 243 -7.90 -21.24 0.04
N ALA A 244 -8.39 -20.10 -0.44
CA ALA A 244 -7.61 -19.19 -1.25
C ALA A 244 -6.42 -18.61 -0.47
N ILE A 245 -6.64 -18.22 0.79
CA ILE A 245 -5.60 -17.77 1.73
C ILE A 245 -4.56 -18.88 1.90
N GLU A 246 -4.98 -20.10 2.28
CA GLU A 246 -4.07 -21.25 2.47
C GLU A 246 -3.19 -21.50 1.24
N ILE A 247 -3.75 -21.42 0.03
CA ILE A 247 -2.99 -21.60 -1.22
C ILE A 247 -2.02 -20.43 -1.45
N GLY A 248 -2.48 -19.19 -1.28
CA GLY A 248 -1.62 -18.02 -1.44
C GLY A 248 -0.42 -18.05 -0.49
N GLU A 249 -0.63 -18.44 0.76
CA GLU A 249 0.42 -18.60 1.76
C GLU A 249 1.39 -19.74 1.39
N ALA A 250 0.88 -20.87 0.89
CA ALA A 250 1.72 -21.98 0.42
C ALA A 250 2.67 -21.55 -0.72
N PHE A 251 2.24 -20.64 -1.59
CA PHE A 251 3.06 -20.04 -2.64
C PHE A 251 3.79 -18.76 -2.25
N LYS A 252 3.76 -18.41 -0.94
CA LYS A 252 4.39 -17.22 -0.35
C LYS A 252 4.02 -15.92 -1.06
N GLN A 253 2.75 -15.78 -1.42
CA GLN A 253 2.23 -14.54 -1.98
C GLN A 253 2.03 -13.52 -0.88
N ASN A 254 2.35 -12.25 -1.15
CA ASN A 254 2.10 -11.16 -0.20
C ASN A 254 0.60 -10.83 -0.10
N ALA A 255 -0.13 -11.04 -1.21
CA ALA A 255 -1.55 -10.79 -1.29
C ALA A 255 -2.20 -11.64 -2.39
N ILE A 256 -3.52 -11.80 -2.30
CA ILE A 256 -4.37 -12.38 -3.34
C ILE A 256 -5.58 -11.47 -3.57
N VAL A 257 -6.22 -11.59 -4.73
CA VAL A 257 -7.50 -10.90 -4.98
C VAL A 257 -8.63 -11.91 -4.79
N ILE A 258 -9.60 -11.57 -3.96
CA ILE A 258 -10.77 -12.41 -3.70
C ILE A 258 -12.05 -11.67 -4.04
N GLY A 259 -13.15 -12.40 -4.19
CA GLY A 259 -14.43 -11.77 -4.31
C GLY A 259 -15.60 -12.73 -4.32
N ARG A 260 -16.79 -12.13 -4.35
CA ARG A 260 -18.06 -12.82 -4.47
C ARG A 260 -18.85 -12.26 -5.65
N ILE A 261 -19.80 -13.05 -6.13
CA ILE A 261 -20.72 -12.61 -7.17
C ILE A 261 -21.48 -11.36 -6.73
N ASN A 262 -21.53 -10.35 -7.61
CA ASN A 262 -22.13 -9.04 -7.38
C ASN A 262 -21.48 -8.22 -6.23
N SER A 263 -20.27 -8.59 -5.81
CA SER A 263 -19.46 -7.82 -4.87
C SER A 263 -18.27 -7.18 -5.59
N LEU A 264 -17.64 -6.20 -4.94
CA LEU A 264 -16.40 -5.62 -5.43
C LEU A 264 -15.23 -6.59 -5.18
N PRO A 265 -14.25 -6.69 -6.09
CA PRO A 265 -12.99 -7.40 -5.83
C PRO A 265 -12.23 -6.78 -4.66
N GLU A 266 -11.70 -7.61 -3.78
CA GLU A 266 -10.98 -7.22 -2.56
C GLU A 266 -9.55 -7.74 -2.59
N LEU A 267 -8.59 -6.90 -2.18
CA LEU A 267 -7.21 -7.32 -1.96
C LEU A 267 -7.08 -7.90 -0.54
N LYS A 268 -6.71 -9.17 -0.44
CA LYS A 268 -6.43 -9.83 0.84
C LYS A 268 -4.93 -9.94 1.04
N LEU A 269 -4.41 -9.27 2.07
CA LEU A 269 -3.02 -9.42 2.51
C LEU A 269 -2.85 -10.76 3.23
N LEU A 270 -1.73 -11.43 2.97
CA LEU A 270 -1.39 -12.73 3.54
C LEU A 270 -0.22 -12.51 4.50
N THR A 271 -0.54 -12.26 5.77
CA THR A 271 0.36 -11.70 6.78
C THR A 271 1.42 -12.67 7.31
N SER A 272 1.44 -13.92 6.86
CA SER A 272 2.32 -14.97 7.40
C SER A 272 3.83 -14.77 7.18
N PHE A 273 4.26 -13.70 6.50
CA PHE A 273 5.69 -13.36 6.35
C PHE A 273 6.17 -12.21 7.25
N TYR A 274 5.27 -11.50 7.91
CA TYR A 274 5.64 -10.48 8.92
C TYR A 274 5.62 -11.04 10.36
N ASP A 275 4.90 -12.14 10.60
CA ASP A 275 4.71 -12.71 11.95
C ASP A 275 5.86 -13.61 12.47
N SER A 276 6.87 -13.92 11.66
CA SER A 276 8.02 -14.73 12.14
C SER A 276 9.09 -13.94 12.91
N GLY A 277 8.85 -12.66 13.19
CA GLY A 277 9.77 -11.79 13.95
C GLY A 277 9.16 -10.90 15.03
N ASN A 278 7.84 -10.80 15.16
CA ASN A 278 7.18 -9.93 16.15
C ASN A 278 5.92 -10.58 16.74
N SER A 279 6.11 -11.63 17.54
CA SER A 279 5.10 -12.02 18.52
C SER A 279 5.06 -10.96 19.63
N ASP A 280 4.38 -9.84 19.40
CA ASP A 280 3.79 -8.96 20.44
C ASP A 280 3.26 -7.62 19.88
N LEU A 281 2.71 -7.54 18.66
CA LEU A 281 1.95 -6.34 18.27
C LEU A 281 0.73 -6.73 17.42
N GLY A 282 -0.42 -6.81 18.09
CA GLY A 282 -1.71 -7.05 17.47
C GLY A 282 -2.08 -5.91 16.53
N ILE A 283 -1.88 -6.12 15.24
CA ILE A 283 -2.46 -5.29 14.19
C ILE A 283 -3.77 -5.95 13.78
N SER A 284 -4.88 -5.42 14.28
CA SER A 284 -6.21 -5.77 13.82
C SER A 284 -6.43 -5.27 12.39
N ASN A 285 -6.98 -6.16 11.56
CA ASN A 285 -7.36 -5.99 10.15
C ASN A 285 -7.91 -4.60 9.79
N PHE A 286 -7.43 -4.08 8.65
CA PHE A 286 -8.09 -3.05 7.85
C PHE A 286 -9.48 -3.49 7.38
#